data_AF-A0A1I1ZW19-F1
#
_entry.id   AF-A0A1I1ZW19-F1
#
_cell.length_a   1.000
_cell.length_b   1.000
_cell.length_c   1.000
_cell.angle_alpha   90.00
_cell.angle_beta   90.00
_cell.angle_gamma   90.00
#
_symmetry.space_group_name_H-M   'P 1'
#
loop_
_entity.id
_entity.type
_entity.pdbx_description
1 polymer ?
#
loop_
_entity_poly.entity_id
_entity_poly.type
_entity_poly.pdbx_seq_one_letter_code
_entity_poly.pdbx_strand_id
1 'polypeptide(L)'
;MDKVWYKTKDVAQYFNVSPGTVLNWVRKFEVPYSVNANGHYYFQEDQLKQFSEIKQHMQENMENNKKTTNVASHIAINRLDEVEEKIEILEKLIANKADEIIGFQLMEQRREVRELNKKLEKIEARLDDLESEREEGGDRKKKQKESSKKDKHFLAGIFSV
;
A
#
# COMPACT_ATOMS: atom_id res chain seq x y z
N MET A 1 -59.56 36.15 -30.76
CA MET A 1 -58.34 35.35 -30.97
C MET A 1 -58.60 33.99 -30.35
N ASP A 2 -58.62 32.95 -31.17
CA ASP A 2 -58.92 31.60 -30.70
C ASP A 2 -57.77 31.09 -29.83
N LYS A 3 -58.10 30.55 -28.66
CA LYS A 3 -57.11 30.05 -27.71
C LYS A 3 -56.57 28.71 -28.21
N VAL A 4 -55.37 28.73 -28.78
CA VAL A 4 -54.69 27.51 -29.25
C VAL A 4 -54.13 26.75 -28.05
N TRP A 5 -54.39 25.45 -28.01
CA TRP A 5 -53.93 24.56 -26.96
C TRP A 5 -53.00 23.49 -27.55
N TYR A 6 -51.85 23.31 -26.93
CA TYR A 6 -50.82 22.37 -27.35
C TYR A 6 -50.77 21.18 -26.40
N LYS A 7 -50.75 19.95 -26.93
CA LYS A 7 -50.57 18.74 -26.10
C LYS A 7 -49.09 18.59 -25.73
N THR A 8 -48.79 17.81 -24.69
CA THR A 8 -47.40 17.48 -24.31
C THR A 8 -46.55 16.98 -25.48
N LYS A 9 -47.12 16.18 -26.39
CA LYS A 9 -46.41 15.67 -27.57
C LYS A 9 -46.04 16.79 -28.55
N ASP A 10 -46.95 17.74 -28.77
CA ASP A 10 -46.75 18.85 -29.69
C ASP A 10 -45.70 19.82 -29.14
N VAL A 11 -45.75 20.10 -27.83
CA VAL A 11 -44.73 20.88 -27.11
C VAL A 11 -43.37 20.18 -27.17
N ALA A 12 -43.32 18.87 -26.96
CA ALA A 12 -42.10 18.08 -27.04
C ALA A 12 -41.46 18.15 -28.44
N GLN A 13 -42.26 18.03 -29.49
CA GLN A 13 -41.82 18.20 -30.87
C GLN A 13 -41.32 19.62 -31.15
N TYR A 14 -42.05 20.64 -30.70
CA TYR A 14 -41.67 22.05 -30.89
C TYR A 14 -40.32 22.39 -30.27
N PHE A 15 -40.05 21.91 -29.05
CA PHE A 15 -38.77 22.16 -28.36
C PHE A 15 -37.68 21.13 -28.71
N ASN A 16 -37.98 20.14 -29.54
CA ASN A 16 -37.11 19.02 -29.91
C ASN A 16 -36.56 18.26 -28.68
N VAL A 17 -37.45 17.97 -27.73
CA VAL A 17 -37.17 17.25 -26.48
C VAL A 17 -38.12 16.07 -26.31
N SER A 18 -37.83 15.16 -25.38
CA SER A 18 -38.76 14.07 -25.11
C SER A 18 -40.01 14.56 -24.34
N PRO A 19 -41.19 13.92 -24.49
CA PRO A 19 -42.36 14.25 -23.67
C PRO A 19 -42.10 14.16 -22.16
N GLY A 20 -41.23 13.23 -21.75
CA GLY A 20 -40.79 13.12 -20.35
C GLY A 20 -39.99 14.33 -19.88
N THR A 21 -39.20 14.96 -20.77
CA THR A 21 -38.47 16.20 -20.49
C THR A 21 -39.44 17.36 -20.26
N VAL A 22 -40.49 17.47 -21.08
CA VAL A 22 -41.54 18.49 -20.91
C VAL A 22 -42.25 18.31 -19.57
N LEU A 23 -42.68 17.08 -19.24
CA LEU A 23 -43.31 16.80 -17.94
C LEU A 23 -42.36 17.05 -16.76
N ASN A 24 -41.08 16.76 -16.93
CA ASN A 24 -40.06 17.07 -15.94
C ASN A 24 -39.90 18.59 -15.75
N TRP A 25 -39.96 19.38 -16.81
CA TRP A 25 -39.95 20.84 -16.72
C TRP A 25 -41.19 21.37 -16.02
N VAL A 26 -42.38 20.84 -16.34
CA VAL A 26 -43.63 21.17 -15.64
C VAL A 26 -43.50 20.94 -14.14
N ARG A 27 -42.94 19.80 -13.73
CA ARG A 27 -42.74 19.47 -12.31
C ARG A 27 -41.65 20.31 -11.65
N LYS A 28 -40.54 20.56 -12.35
CA LYS A 28 -39.34 21.21 -11.78
C LYS A 28 -39.46 22.74 -11.70
N PHE A 29 -40.17 23.34 -12.66
CA PHE A 29 -40.34 24.78 -12.78
C PHE A 29 -41.79 25.22 -12.57
N GLU A 30 -42.64 24.30 -12.08
CA GLU A 30 -44.04 24.55 -11.72
C GLU A 30 -44.85 25.25 -12.84
N VAL A 31 -44.62 24.86 -14.10
CA VAL A 31 -45.29 25.46 -15.26
C VAL A 31 -46.79 25.16 -15.19
N PRO A 32 -47.68 26.18 -15.23
CA PRO A 32 -49.13 25.97 -15.14
C PRO A 32 -49.65 25.11 -16.29
N TYR A 33 -50.43 24.09 -16.01
CA TYR A 33 -50.99 23.19 -17.02
C TYR A 33 -52.50 23.01 -16.86
N SER A 34 -53.16 22.64 -17.96
CA SER A 34 -54.56 22.21 -17.95
C SER A 34 -54.63 20.71 -18.25
N VAL A 35 -55.60 20.02 -17.67
CA VAL A 35 -55.82 18.58 -17.87
C VAL A 35 -57.19 18.39 -18.51
N ASN A 36 -57.25 17.57 -19.57
CA ASN A 36 -58.53 17.22 -20.17
C ASN A 36 -59.25 16.11 -19.38
N ALA A 37 -60.48 15.76 -19.76
CA ALA A 37 -61.26 14.68 -19.15
C ALA A 37 -60.56 13.30 -19.17
N ASN A 38 -59.52 13.13 -20.00
CA ASN A 38 -58.77 11.89 -20.17
C ASN A 38 -57.38 11.93 -19.50
N GLY A 39 -57.05 12.98 -18.72
CA GLY A 39 -55.77 13.06 -18.00
C GLY A 39 -54.57 13.56 -18.81
N HIS A 40 -54.75 14.01 -20.06
CA HIS A 40 -53.65 14.57 -20.86
C HIS A 40 -53.41 16.05 -20.56
N TYR A 41 -52.13 16.45 -20.51
CA TYR A 41 -51.71 17.83 -20.26
C TYR A 41 -51.82 18.69 -21.52
N TYR A 42 -52.35 19.90 -21.34
CA TYR A 42 -52.45 20.95 -22.35
C TYR A 42 -51.83 22.26 -21.86
N PHE A 43 -51.20 22.96 -22.80
CA PHE A 43 -50.46 24.19 -22.60
C PHE A 43 -50.97 25.27 -23.56
N GLN A 44 -50.92 26.52 -23.16
CA GLN A 44 -51.21 27.68 -24.01
C GLN A 44 -49.89 28.36 -24.40
N GLU A 45 -50.00 29.38 -25.25
CA GLU A 45 -48.87 30.15 -25.72
C GLU A 45 -47.99 30.74 -24.60
N ASP A 46 -48.59 31.12 -23.46
CA ASP A 46 -47.84 31.67 -22.32
C ASP A 46 -46.92 30.62 -21.67
N GLN A 47 -47.37 29.36 -21.60
CA GLN A 47 -46.53 28.25 -21.13
C GLN A 47 -45.41 27.92 -22.12
N LEU A 48 -45.65 28.08 -23.43
CA LEU A 48 -44.60 27.88 -24.44
C LEU A 48 -43.45 28.88 -24.23
N LYS A 49 -43.76 30.13 -23.87
CA LYS A 49 -42.72 31.12 -23.50
C LYS A 49 -41.91 30.66 -22.30
N GLN A 50 -42.55 30.14 -21.25
CA GLN A 50 -41.87 29.60 -20.08
C GLN A 50 -40.96 28.42 -20.44
N PHE A 51 -41.40 27.49 -21.29
CA PHE A 51 -40.56 26.39 -21.76
C PHE A 51 -39.36 26.87 -22.58
N SER A 52 -39.52 27.94 -23.37
CA SER A 52 -38.42 28.56 -24.11
C SER A 52 -37.36 29.15 -23.17
N GLU A 53 -37.80 29.89 -22.14
CA GLU A 53 -36.91 30.48 -21.13
C GLU A 53 -36.16 29.40 -20.34
N ILE A 54 -36.86 28.33 -19.94
CA ILE A 54 -36.25 27.18 -19.26
C ILE A 54 -35.16 26.53 -20.13
N LYS A 55 -35.45 26.31 -21.42
CA LYS A 55 -34.50 25.72 -22.36
C LYS A 55 -33.25 26.59 -22.52
N GLN A 56 -33.43 27.90 -22.66
CA GLN A 56 -32.33 28.85 -22.79
C GLN A 56 -31.45 28.85 -21.52
N HIS A 57 -32.06 28.99 -20.34
CA HIS A 57 -31.33 28.97 -19.07
C HIS A 57 -30.57 27.66 -18.86
N MET A 58 -31.12 26.52 -19.28
CA MET A 58 -30.41 25.23 -19.22
C MET A 58 -29.21 25.16 -20.16
N GLN A 59 -29.29 25.76 -21.35
CA GLN A 59 -28.19 25.80 -22.31
C GLN A 59 -27.05 26.69 -21.81
N GLU A 60 -27.37 27.89 -21.31
CA GLU A 60 -26.38 28.83 -20.73
C GLU A 60 -25.66 28.21 -19.52
N ASN A 61 -26.38 27.52 -18.63
CA ASN A 61 -25.79 26.83 -17.49
C ASN A 61 -24.85 25.68 -17.90
N MET A 62 -25.17 24.95 -18.98
CA MET A 62 -24.28 23.89 -19.49
C MET A 62 -22.96 24.46 -20.02
N GLU A 63 -22.99 25.61 -20.69
CA GLU A 63 -21.80 26.27 -21.23
C GLU A 63 -20.92 26.85 -20.12
N ASN A 64 -21.53 27.42 -19.08
CA ASN A 64 -20.81 27.95 -17.92
C ASN A 64 -20.17 26.85 -17.07
N ASN A 65 -20.87 25.72 -16.87
CA ASN A 65 -20.34 24.61 -16.09
C ASN A 65 -19.17 23.90 -16.79
N LYS A 66 -19.19 23.80 -18.13
CA LYS A 66 -18.03 23.26 -18.89
C LYS A 66 -16.76 24.10 -18.71
N LYS A 67 -16.89 25.42 -18.57
CA LYS A 67 -15.75 26.31 -18.35
C LYS A 67 -15.18 26.15 -16.94
N THR A 68 -16.04 26.03 -15.92
CA THR A 68 -15.60 25.85 -14.54
C THR A 68 -15.03 24.45 -14.27
N THR A 69 -15.58 23.39 -14.87
CA THR A 69 -15.08 22.02 -14.73
C THR A 69 -13.67 21.86 -15.32
N ASN A 70 -13.39 22.53 -16.44
CA ASN A 70 -12.07 22.46 -17.07
C ASN A 70 -10.98 23.10 -16.20
N VAL A 71 -11.26 24.26 -15.57
CA VAL A 71 -10.30 24.92 -14.68
C VAL A 71 -10.06 24.09 -13.41
N ALA A 72 -11.12 23.55 -12.80
CA ALA A 72 -11.01 22.68 -11.64
C ALA A 72 -10.20 21.41 -11.93
N SER A 73 -10.38 20.81 -13.12
CA SER A 73 -9.61 19.63 -13.55
C SER A 73 -8.12 19.93 -13.72
N HIS A 74 -7.74 21.08 -14.31
CA HIS A 74 -6.33 21.43 -14.46
C HIS A 74 -5.65 21.69 -13.11
N ILE A 75 -6.36 22.33 -12.18
CA ILE A 75 -5.84 22.55 -10.81
C ILE A 75 -5.67 21.21 -10.08
N ALA A 76 -6.58 20.26 -10.27
CA ALA A 76 -6.47 18.93 -9.69
C ALA A 76 -5.26 18.16 -10.26
N ILE A 77 -5.02 18.23 -11.58
CA ILE A 77 -3.86 17.61 -12.24
C ILE A 77 -2.55 18.20 -11.70
N ASN A 78 -2.42 19.52 -11.64
CA ASN A 78 -1.21 20.16 -11.11
C ASN A 78 -0.93 19.79 -9.64
N ARG A 79 -1.98 19.61 -8.83
CA ARG A 79 -1.83 19.14 -7.45
C ARG A 79 -1.42 17.67 -7.36
N LEU A 80 -1.83 16.85 -8.31
CA LEU A 80 -1.38 15.45 -8.39
C LEU A 80 0.11 15.38 -8.74
N ASP A 81 0.56 16.18 -9.71
CA ASP A 81 1.98 16.26 -10.08
C ASP A 81 2.86 16.67 -8.88
N GLU A 82 2.41 17.66 -8.09
CA GLU A 82 3.12 18.07 -6.87
C GLU A 82 3.16 16.97 -5.80
N VAL A 83 2.12 16.14 -5.71
CA VAL A 83 2.08 15.00 -4.79
C VAL A 83 2.99 13.88 -5.29
N GLU A 84 3.06 13.64 -6.60
CA GLU A 84 3.93 12.64 -7.22
C GLU A 84 5.42 12.97 -6.95
N GLU A 85 5.83 14.22 -7.13
CA GLU A 85 7.19 14.67 -6.82
C GLU A 85 7.54 14.44 -5.33
N LYS A 86 6.60 14.76 -4.43
CA LYS A 86 6.78 14.53 -2.99
C LYS A 86 6.89 13.03 -2.65
N ILE A 87 6.13 12.18 -3.32
CA ILE A 87 6.21 10.72 -3.15
C ILE A 87 7.59 10.23 -3.59
N GLU A 88 8.10 10.66 -4.75
CA GLU A 88 9.42 10.24 -5.24
C GLU A 88 10.55 10.64 -4.25
N ILE A 89 10.47 11.84 -3.68
CA ILE A 89 11.43 12.29 -2.65
C ILE A 89 11.34 11.42 -1.40
N LEU A 90 10.14 11.10 -0.94
CA LEU A 90 9.92 10.25 0.24
C LEU A 90 10.43 8.83 0.01
N GLU A 91 10.22 8.26 -1.17
CA GLU A 91 10.74 6.94 -1.53
C GLU A 91 12.27 6.90 -1.47
N LYS A 92 12.95 7.92 -2.02
CA LYS A 92 14.41 8.05 -1.94
C LYS A 92 14.90 8.15 -0.49
N LEU A 93 14.21 8.93 0.35
CA LEU A 93 14.56 9.08 1.76
C LEU A 93 14.35 7.77 2.54
N ILE A 94 13.28 7.03 2.28
CA ILE A 94 13.02 5.72 2.90
C ILE A 94 14.09 4.72 2.47
N ALA A 95 14.45 4.68 1.19
CA ALA A 95 15.53 3.84 0.68
C ALA A 95 16.86 4.14 1.40
N ASN A 96 17.24 5.42 1.47
CA ASN A 96 18.43 5.84 2.20
C ASN A 96 18.37 5.47 3.69
N LYS A 97 17.19 5.59 4.33
CA LYS A 97 17.05 5.26 5.74
C LYS A 97 17.14 3.75 6.00
N ALA A 98 16.63 2.94 5.09
CA ALA A 98 16.77 1.49 5.14
C ALA A 98 18.25 1.10 5.04
N ASP A 99 19.01 1.72 4.13
CA ASP A 99 20.45 1.47 3.98
C ASP A 99 21.25 1.81 5.25
N GLU A 100 20.92 2.92 5.94
CA GLU A 100 21.54 3.28 7.22
C GLU A 100 21.29 2.22 8.31
N ILE A 101 20.04 1.79 8.47
CA ILE A 101 19.65 0.82 9.51
C ILE A 101 20.27 -0.55 9.22
N ILE A 102 20.24 -0.99 7.95
CA ILE A 102 20.83 -2.25 7.52
C ILE A 102 22.35 -2.22 7.72
N GLY A 103 23.01 -1.09 7.42
CA GLY A 103 24.44 -0.92 7.67
C GLY A 103 24.80 -1.12 9.14
N PHE A 104 24.05 -0.50 10.06
CA PHE A 104 24.25 -0.69 11.49
C PHE A 104 24.02 -2.15 11.93
N GLN A 105 22.92 -2.77 11.47
CA GLN A 105 22.60 -4.16 11.80
C GLN A 105 23.67 -5.14 11.30
N LEU A 106 24.19 -4.93 10.09
CA LEU A 106 25.25 -5.77 9.52
C LEU A 106 26.56 -5.63 10.30
N MET A 107 26.90 -4.42 10.74
CA MET A 107 28.08 -4.17 11.58
C MET A 107 27.96 -4.88 12.93
N GLU A 108 26.79 -4.82 13.55
CA GLU A 108 26.55 -5.48 14.84
C GLU A 108 26.57 -7.00 14.71
N GLN A 109 25.93 -7.57 13.68
CA GLN A 109 26.01 -8.99 13.40
C GLN A 109 27.46 -9.45 13.12
N ARG A 110 28.25 -8.67 12.37
CA ARG A 110 29.68 -8.98 12.17
C ARG A 110 30.46 -8.93 13.48
N ARG A 111 30.10 -8.04 14.40
CA ARG A 111 30.70 -8.01 15.74
C ARG A 111 30.34 -9.25 16.54
N GLU A 112 29.07 -9.63 16.57
CA GLU A 112 28.60 -10.81 17.29
C GLU A 112 29.25 -12.10 16.77
N VAL A 113 29.33 -12.28 15.44
CA VAL A 113 30.03 -13.42 14.82
C VAL A 113 31.51 -13.47 15.23
N ARG A 114 32.20 -12.34 15.29
CA ARG A 114 33.60 -12.29 15.76
C ARG A 114 33.73 -12.68 17.23
N GLU A 115 32.80 -12.24 18.07
CA GLU A 115 32.81 -12.60 19.49
C GLU A 115 32.52 -14.09 19.70
N LEU A 116 31.59 -14.67 18.93
CA LEU A 116 31.32 -16.11 18.94
C LEU A 116 32.53 -16.91 18.47
N ASN A 117 33.18 -16.51 17.38
CA ASN A 117 34.40 -17.18 16.90
C ASN A 117 35.53 -17.12 17.94
N LYS A 118 35.71 -15.98 18.62
CA LYS A 118 36.71 -15.87 19.70
C LYS A 118 36.40 -16.78 20.88
N LYS A 119 35.12 -16.96 21.21
CA LYS A 119 34.70 -17.92 22.25
C LYS A 119 34.95 -19.36 21.80
N LEU A 120 34.70 -19.66 20.53
CA LEU A 120 34.96 -20.97 19.93
C LEU A 120 36.46 -21.31 19.97
N GLU A 121 37.32 -20.40 19.50
CA GLU A 121 38.79 -20.55 19.58
C GLU A 121 39.26 -20.80 21.01
N LYS A 122 38.67 -20.12 22.00
CA LYS A 122 39.00 -20.35 23.41
C LYS A 122 38.57 -21.73 23.92
N ILE A 123 37.46 -22.26 23.41
CA ILE A 123 37.00 -23.61 23.75
C ILE A 123 37.90 -24.64 23.08
N GLU A 124 38.22 -24.45 21.80
CA GLU A 124 39.15 -25.30 21.04
C GLU A 124 40.51 -25.37 21.73
N ALA A 125 41.11 -24.23 22.07
CA ALA A 125 42.40 -24.21 22.79
C ALA A 125 42.34 -24.94 24.14
N ARG A 126 41.24 -24.80 24.89
CA ARG A 126 41.05 -25.54 26.14
C ARG A 126 40.87 -27.04 25.93
N LEU A 127 40.27 -27.44 24.80
CA LEU A 127 40.12 -28.84 24.45
C LEU A 127 41.48 -29.44 24.09
N ASP A 128 42.29 -28.73 23.29
CA ASP A 128 43.65 -29.12 22.93
C ASP A 128 44.54 -29.27 24.17
N ASP A 129 44.48 -28.32 25.12
CA ASP A 129 45.21 -28.40 26.39
C ASP A 129 44.80 -29.65 27.19
N LEU A 130 43.50 -29.92 27.29
CA LEU A 130 42.97 -31.08 28.02
C LEU A 130 43.31 -32.41 27.33
N GLU A 131 43.29 -32.47 26.00
CA GLU A 131 43.72 -33.64 25.24
C GLU A 131 45.21 -33.91 25.46
N SER A 132 46.04 -32.87 25.39
CA SER A 132 47.49 -32.95 25.63
C SER A 132 47.81 -33.43 27.06
N GLU A 133 47.15 -32.88 28.08
CA GLU A 133 47.31 -33.33 29.48
C GLU A 133 46.89 -34.81 29.66
N ARG A 134 45.86 -35.26 28.92
CA ARG A 134 45.37 -36.64 28.98
C ARG A 134 46.34 -37.61 28.32
N GLU A 135 46.97 -37.23 27.21
CA GLU A 135 48.02 -38.01 26.56
C GLU A 135 49.27 -38.12 27.43
N GLU A 136 49.75 -37.01 27.99
CA GLU A 136 50.90 -37.01 28.91
C GLU A 136 50.63 -37.79 30.21
N GLY A 137 49.43 -37.64 30.78
CA GLY A 137 49.01 -38.38 31.97
C GLY A 137 48.88 -39.89 31.73
N GLY A 138 48.51 -40.29 30.51
CA GLY A 138 48.47 -41.68 30.06
C GLY A 138 49.88 -42.30 29.98
N ASP A 139 50.84 -41.55 29.44
CA ASP A 139 52.22 -41.99 29.27
C ASP A 139 53.01 -42.04 30.59
N ARG A 140 52.78 -41.09 31.51
CA ARG A 140 53.34 -41.15 32.87
C ARG A 140 52.82 -42.36 33.65
N LYS A 141 51.54 -42.69 33.53
CA LYS A 141 50.94 -43.87 34.19
C LYS A 141 51.44 -45.20 33.60
N LYS A 142 51.74 -45.25 32.30
CA LYS A 142 52.37 -46.44 31.66
C LYS A 142 53.80 -46.63 32.15
N LYS A 143 54.63 -45.58 32.14
CA LYS A 143 56.03 -45.65 32.61
C LYS A 143 56.15 -46.06 34.08
N GLN A 144 55.27 -45.57 34.97
CA GLN A 144 55.23 -45.98 36.39
C GLN A 144 54.78 -47.44 36.60
N LYS A 145 53.84 -47.95 35.79
CA LYS A 145 53.44 -49.36 35.85
C LYS A 145 54.54 -50.29 35.33
N GLU A 146 55.34 -49.83 34.37
CA GLU A 146 56.43 -50.63 33.78
C GLU A 146 57.65 -50.72 34.69
N SER A 147 58.03 -49.64 35.40
CA SER A 147 59.10 -49.68 36.40
C SER A 147 58.75 -50.60 37.57
N SER A 148 57.55 -50.45 38.16
CA SER A 148 57.13 -51.30 39.28
C SER A 148 56.97 -52.80 38.94
N LYS A 149 56.73 -53.15 37.67
CA LYS A 149 56.73 -54.55 37.21
C LYS A 149 58.14 -55.13 37.11
N LYS A 150 59.11 -54.34 36.64
CA LYS A 150 60.53 -54.75 36.55
C LYS A 150 61.14 -54.93 37.95
N ASP A 151 60.80 -54.05 38.89
CA ASP A 151 61.27 -54.14 40.28
C ASP A 151 60.75 -55.40 41.00
N LYS A 152 59.49 -55.78 40.75
CA LYS A 152 58.89 -57.01 41.29
C LYS A 152 59.53 -58.29 40.73
N HIS A 153 59.82 -58.31 39.42
CA HIS A 153 60.49 -59.46 38.80
C HIS A 153 61.94 -59.63 39.27
N PHE A 154 62.64 -58.52 39.52
CA PHE A 154 64.00 -58.54 40.05
C PHE A 154 64.06 -59.12 41.47
N LEU A 155 63.13 -58.72 42.35
CA LEU A 155 63.04 -59.26 43.71
C LEU A 155 62.66 -60.74 43.72
N ALA A 156 61.77 -61.18 42.83
CA ALA A 156 61.38 -62.58 42.73
C ALA A 156 62.55 -63.52 42.32
N GLY A 157 63.52 -63.03 41.56
CA GLY A 157 64.70 -63.81 41.14
C GLY A 157 65.76 -63.99 42.25
N ILE A 158 65.79 -63.10 43.24
CA ILE A 158 66.75 -63.17 44.37
C ILE A 158 66.23 -64.11 45.46
N PHE A 159 64.91 -64.25 45.60
CA PHE A 159 64.28 -65.14 46.59
C PHE A 159 63.91 -66.53 46.05
N SER A 160 64.25 -66.85 44.80
CA SER A 160 64.05 -68.17 44.20
C SER A 160 65.35 -68.99 44.26
N VAL A 161 65.68 -69.49 45.45
CA VAL A 161 66.66 -70.58 45.69
C VAL A 161 65.91 -71.79 46.19
#